data_AF-A0A1Y4HJF3-F1
#
_entry.id   AF-A0A1Y4HJF3-F1
#
_cell.length_a   1.000
_cell.length_b   1.000
_cell.length_c   1.000
_cell.angle_alpha   90.00
_cell.angle_beta   90.00
_cell.angle_gamma   90.00
#
_symmetry.space_group_name_H-M   'P 1'
#
loop_
_entity.id
_entity.type
_entity.pdbx_description
1 polymer ?
#
loop_
_entity_poly.entity_id
_entity_poly.type
_entity_poly.pdbx_seq_one_letter_code
_entity_poly.pdbx_strand_id
1 'polypeptide(L)'
;MLTFENVLTVFHDYLGQDSEEEVLPCRRGYVRISWNSDSRYCVDGVLCRTPEELFDLLLQDYWDFELIRRTQGRREATEMDEKAVDELCQPYLDWRKEALK
;
A
#
# COMPACT_ATOMS: atom_id res chain seq x y z
N MET A 1 13.73 13.51 5.61
CA MET A 1 12.52 13.58 6.46
C MET A 1 11.33 13.01 5.72
N LEU A 2 10.61 12.08 6.35
CA LEU A 2 9.41 11.48 5.77
C LEU A 2 8.25 12.48 5.79
N THR A 3 7.53 12.59 4.68
CA THR A 3 6.30 13.40 4.56
C THR A 3 5.23 12.59 3.82
N PHE A 4 3.97 12.97 3.98
CA PHE A 4 2.87 12.27 3.29
C PHE A 4 3.02 12.35 1.77
N GLU A 5 3.43 13.51 1.24
CA GLU A 5 3.59 13.74 -0.20
C GLU A 5 4.66 12.82 -0.79
N ASN A 6 5.77 12.65 -0.07
CA ASN A 6 6.86 11.78 -0.51
C ASN A 6 6.46 10.30 -0.46
N VAL A 7 5.69 9.88 0.55
CA VAL A 7 5.12 8.52 0.63
C VAL A 7 4.18 8.28 -0.56
N LEU A 8 3.24 9.18 -0.81
CA LEU A 8 2.32 9.08 -1.95
C LEU A 8 3.06 9.08 -3.30
N THR A 9 4.16 9.83 -3.42
CA THR A 9 4.99 9.84 -4.63
C THR A 9 5.62 8.47 -4.89
N VAL A 10 6.13 7.80 -3.85
CA VAL A 10 6.76 6.48 -4.00
C VAL A 10 5.75 5.39 -4.32
N PHE A 11 4.54 5.45 -3.74
CA PHE A 11 3.47 4.50 -4.02
C PHE A 11 2.59 4.87 -5.22
N HIS A 12 2.91 5.94 -5.94
CA HIS A 12 2.07 6.46 -7.04
C HIS A 12 1.75 5.39 -8.09
N ASP A 13 2.75 4.62 -8.52
CA ASP A 13 2.57 3.61 -9.56
C ASP A 13 1.76 2.40 -9.08
N TYR A 14 1.84 2.08 -7.77
CA TYR A 14 0.99 1.06 -7.16
C TYR A 14 -0.46 1.54 -7.10
N LEU A 15 -0.71 2.72 -6.51
CA LEU A 15 -2.05 3.29 -6.38
C LEU A 15 -2.71 3.55 -7.75
N GLY A 16 -1.93 3.77 -8.81
CA GLY A 16 -2.45 3.85 -10.17
C GLY A 16 -2.86 2.51 -10.79
N GLN A 17 -2.37 1.39 -10.26
CA GLN A 17 -2.71 0.03 -10.71
C GLN A 17 -3.84 -0.59 -9.89
N ASP A 18 -3.88 -0.30 -8.59
CA ASP A 18 -4.89 -0.82 -7.67
C ASP A 18 -6.06 0.15 -7.53
N SER A 19 -7.12 -0.09 -8.31
CA SER A 19 -8.31 0.76 -8.28
C SER A 19 -9.17 0.57 -7.03
N GLU A 20 -8.89 -0.44 -6.20
CA GLU A 20 -9.62 -0.66 -4.96
C GLU A 20 -9.11 0.24 -3.84
N GLU A 21 -7.86 0.72 -3.91
CA GLU A 21 -7.27 1.55 -2.87
C GLU A 21 -7.25 3.03 -3.23
N GLU A 22 -7.84 3.86 -2.36
CA GLU A 22 -7.87 5.31 -2.50
C GLU A 22 -7.29 5.98 -1.25
N VAL A 23 -6.41 6.97 -1.44
CA VAL A 23 -5.80 7.72 -0.32
C VAL A 23 -6.21 9.18 -0.38
N LEU A 24 -6.89 9.66 0.66
CA LEU A 24 -7.45 11.01 0.71
C LEU A 24 -6.93 11.81 1.91
N PRO A 25 -6.62 13.11 1.74
CA PRO A 25 -6.26 13.97 2.85
C PRO A 25 -7.47 14.26 3.75
N CYS A 26 -7.25 14.38 5.05
CA CYS A 26 -8.26 14.81 6.01
C CYS A 26 -7.67 15.75 7.08
N ARG A 27 -8.51 16.30 7.96
CA ARG A 27 -8.08 17.24 9.02
C ARG A 27 -7.05 16.66 10.00
N ARG A 28 -6.90 15.33 10.06
CA ARG A 28 -6.09 14.62 11.05
C ARG A 28 -4.96 13.78 10.43
N GLY A 29 -4.67 13.95 9.14
CA GLY A 29 -3.71 13.14 8.40
C GLY A 29 -4.31 12.68 7.07
N TYR A 30 -4.09 11.43 6.71
CA TYR A 30 -4.62 10.81 5.49
C TYR A 30 -5.47 9.59 5.84
N VAL A 31 -6.47 9.30 5.01
CA VAL A 31 -7.29 8.09 5.13
C VAL A 31 -7.08 7.26 3.88
N ARG A 32 -6.69 5.99 4.08
CA ARG A 32 -6.71 4.95 3.05
C ARG A 32 -8.09 4.30 3.09
N ILE A 33 -8.77 4.21 1.95
CA ILE A 33 -10.09 3.62 1.81
C ILE A 33 -9.97 2.45 0.85
N SER A 34 -10.34 1.25 1.31
CA SER A 34 -10.51 0.10 0.42
C SER A 34 -11.94 0.05 -0.09
N TRP A 35 -12.09 -0.04 -1.41
CA TRP A 35 -13.33 -0.27 -2.11
C TRP A 35 -13.47 -1.75 -2.48
N ASN A 36 -14.70 -2.18 -2.75
CA ASN A 36 -14.95 -3.50 -3.33
C ASN A 36 -15.78 -3.30 -4.58
N SER A 37 -15.11 -3.24 -5.73
CA SER A 37 -15.74 -3.04 -7.03
C SER A 37 -16.77 -1.88 -7.01
N ASP A 38 -18.02 -2.14 -7.41
CA ASP A 38 -19.10 -1.16 -7.49
C ASP A 38 -19.96 -1.07 -6.21
N SER A 39 -19.47 -1.62 -5.10
CA SER A 39 -20.16 -1.55 -3.81
C SER A 39 -20.46 -0.11 -3.41
N ARG A 40 -21.67 0.13 -2.91
CA ARG A 40 -22.06 1.44 -2.34
C ARG A 40 -21.32 1.78 -1.04
N TYR A 41 -20.71 0.80 -0.40
CA TYR A 41 -19.98 0.96 0.85
C TYR A 41 -18.53 0.58 0.64
N CYS A 42 -17.61 1.36 1.21
CA CYS A 42 -16.22 0.95 1.37
C CYS A 42 -16.14 -0.31 2.25
N VAL A 43 -15.10 -1.11 2.03
CA VAL A 43 -14.76 -2.25 2.88
C VAL A 43 -14.34 -1.74 4.24
N ASP A 44 -13.38 -0.81 4.24
CA ASP A 44 -12.90 -0.12 5.42
C ASP A 44 -12.28 1.25 5.07
N GLY A 45 -11.87 1.94 6.12
CA GLY A 45 -11.10 3.18 6.02
C GLY A 45 -10.17 3.32 7.22
N VAL A 46 -8.88 3.49 6.96
CA VAL A 46 -7.84 3.55 7.98
C VAL A 46 -7.23 4.95 8.02
N LEU A 47 -7.32 5.62 9.18
CA LEU A 47 -6.72 6.93 9.39
C LEU A 47 -5.24 6.80 9.78
N CYS A 48 -4.36 7.31 8.93
CA CYS A 48 -2.94 7.50 9.18
C CYS A 48 -2.68 8.95 9.62
N ARG A 49 -2.23 9.12 10.86
CA ARG A 49 -1.87 10.41 11.46
C ARG A 49 -0.44 10.81 11.20
N THR A 50 0.43 9.87 10.83
CA THR A 50 1.82 10.13 10.46
C THR A 50 2.17 9.57 9.08
N PRO A 51 3.20 10.11 8.41
CA PRO A 51 3.71 9.54 7.17
C PRO A 51 4.19 8.09 7.33
N GLU A 52 4.73 7.73 8.50
CA GLU A 52 5.16 6.36 8.79
C GLU A 52 3.99 5.39 8.82
N GLU A 53 2.89 5.75 9.48
CA GLU A 53 1.66 4.95 9.51
C GLU A 53 1.10 4.75 8.10
N LEU A 54 1.14 5.79 7.25
CA LEU A 54 0.70 5.67 5.86
C LEU A 54 1.64 4.77 5.05
N PHE A 55 2.95 4.92 5.22
CA PHE A 55 3.93 4.08 4.52
C PHE A 55 3.76 2.60 4.87
N ASP A 56 3.63 2.28 6.16
CA ASP A 56 3.48 0.90 6.63
C ASP A 56 2.19 0.27 6.11
N LEU A 57 1.10 1.04 6.08
CA LEU A 57 -0.17 0.59 5.52
C LEU A 57 -0.07 0.33 4.01
N LEU A 58 0.43 1.29 3.23
CA LEU A 58 0.54 1.14 1.78
C LEU A 58 1.54 0.06 1.36
N LEU A 59 2.58 -0.20 2.15
CA LEU A 59 3.49 -1.32 1.90
C LEU A 59 2.78 -2.66 2.07
N GLN A 60 1.93 -2.79 3.09
CA GLN A 60 1.12 -3.99 3.31
C GLN A 60 0.10 -4.14 2.18
N ASP A 61 -0.63 -3.07 1.83
CA ASP A 61 -1.62 -3.11 0.75
C ASP A 61 -0.95 -3.49 -0.60
N TYR A 62 0.24 -2.95 -0.90
CA TYR A 62 1.04 -3.34 -2.07
C TYR A 62 1.47 -4.81 -2.05
N TRP A 63 1.89 -5.31 -0.89
CA TRP A 63 2.30 -6.70 -0.73
C TRP A 63 1.12 -7.64 -0.99
N ASP A 64 -0.04 -7.36 -0.41
CA ASP A 64 -1.26 -8.14 -0.62
C ASP A 64 -1.71 -8.10 -2.09
N PHE A 65 -1.66 -6.93 -2.73
CA PHE A 65 -1.96 -6.74 -4.14
C PHE A 65 -1.07 -7.61 -5.05
N GLU A 66 0.25 -7.56 -4.87
CA GLU A 66 1.19 -8.34 -5.69
C GLU A 66 1.06 -9.84 -5.43
N LEU A 67 0.77 -10.25 -4.18
CA LEU A 67 0.53 -11.66 -3.87
C LEU A 67 -0.74 -12.19 -4.56
N ILE A 68 -1.82 -11.41 -4.55
CA ILE A 68 -3.06 -11.73 -5.27
C ILE A 68 -2.80 -11.79 -6.77
N ARG A 69 -2.06 -10.84 -7.36
CA ARG A 69 -1.69 -10.89 -8.78
C ARG A 69 -0.93 -12.16 -9.14
N ARG A 70 0.00 -12.58 -8.29
CA ARG A 70 0.85 -13.76 -8.52
C ARG A 70 0.05 -15.06 -8.44
N THR A 71 -0.85 -15.16 -7.48
CA THR A 71 -1.72 -16.32 -7.27
C THR A 71 -2.98 -16.28 -8.14
N GLN A 72 -3.26 -15.13 -8.75
CA GLN A 72 -4.51 -14.77 -9.42
C GLN A 72 -5.74 -14.92 -8.51
N GLY A 73 -5.56 -14.98 -7.19
CA GLY A 73 -6.60 -15.36 -6.23
C GLY A 73 -7.17 -16.77 -6.44
N ARG A 74 -6.49 -17.65 -7.20
CA ARG A 74 -6.98 -18.98 -7.59
C ARG A 74 -6.39 -20.13 -6.79
N ARG A 75 -5.36 -19.85 -6.00
CA ARG A 75 -4.64 -20.81 -5.18
C ARG A 75 -4.08 -20.11 -3.95
N GLU A 76 -3.75 -20.89 -2.94
CA GLU A 76 -2.98 -20.38 -1.80
C GLU A 76 -1.58 -19.95 -2.25
N ALA A 77 -1.06 -18.93 -1.56
CA ALA A 77 0.31 -18.50 -1.72
C ALA A 77 1.27 -19.58 -1.23
N THR A 78 2.40 -19.71 -1.92
CA THR A 78 3.52 -20.53 -1.47
C THR A 78 4.59 -19.64 -0.85
N GLU A 79 5.51 -20.20 -0.06
CA GLU A 79 6.67 -19.46 0.45
C GLU A 79 7.51 -18.82 -0.67
N MET A 80 7.52 -19.43 -1.87
CA MET A 80 8.18 -18.85 -3.06
C MET A 80 7.43 -17.65 -3.64
N ASP A 81 6.12 -17.58 -3.44
CA ASP A 81 5.34 -16.40 -3.82
C ASP A 81 5.63 -15.26 -2.85
N GLU A 82 5.49 -15.52 -1.55
CA GLU A 82 5.72 -14.55 -0.49
C GLU A 82 7.13 -13.94 -0.57
N LYS A 83 8.18 -14.77 -0.67
CA LYS A 83 9.57 -14.28 -0.79
C LYS A 83 9.78 -13.39 -2.00
N ALA A 84 9.10 -13.67 -3.11
CA ALA A 84 9.25 -12.84 -4.29
C ALA A 84 8.50 -11.52 -4.17
N VAL A 85 7.38 -11.47 -3.45
CA VAL A 85 6.73 -10.21 -3.12
C VAL A 85 7.58 -9.42 -2.12
N ASP A 86 8.21 -10.08 -1.14
CA ASP A 86 9.16 -9.42 -0.23
C ASP A 86 10.31 -8.74 -0.98
N GLU A 87 10.82 -9.37 -2.05
CA GLU A 87 11.83 -8.76 -2.94
C GLU A 87 11.29 -7.52 -3.67
N LEU A 88 10.02 -7.53 -4.10
CA LEU A 88 9.36 -6.36 -4.71
C LEU A 88 9.14 -5.22 -3.71
N CYS A 89 9.01 -5.52 -2.42
CA CYS A 89 8.89 -4.53 -1.36
C CYS A 89 10.23 -3.88 -0.97
N GLN A 90 11.38 -4.46 -1.31
CA GLN A 90 12.68 -3.93 -0.89
C GLN A 90 12.99 -2.51 -1.38
N PRO A 91 12.70 -2.11 -2.63
CA PRO A 91 12.91 -0.74 -3.08
C PRO A 91 12.20 0.31 -2.21
N TYR A 92 10.99 0.01 -1.73
CA TYR A 92 10.24 0.88 -0.83
C TYR A 92 10.94 1.00 0.54
N LEU A 93 11.39 -0.14 1.09
CA LEU A 93 12.09 -0.20 2.37
C LEU A 93 13.43 0.54 2.32
N ASP A 94 14.19 0.38 1.24
CA ASP A 94 15.45 1.08 1.03
C ASP A 94 15.24 2.59 0.86
N TRP A 95 14.22 2.98 0.09
CA TRP A 95 13.81 4.38 0.00
C TRP A 95 13.49 4.98 1.37
N ARG A 96 12.73 4.26 2.22
CA ARG A 96 12.38 4.74 3.56
C ARG A 96 13.62 4.95 4.43
N LYS A 97 14.61 4.05 4.36
CA LYS A 97 15.88 4.18 5.09
C LYS A 97 16.62 5.45 4.68
N GLU A 98 16.69 5.74 3.38
CA GLU A 98 17.32 6.97 2.89
C GLU A 98 16.54 8.23 3.29
N ALA A 99 15.20 8.19 3.27
CA ALA A 99 14.36 9.31 3.67
C ALA A 99 14.46 9.66 5.17
N LEU A 100 14.90 8.71 6.00
CA LEU A 100 15.10 8.88 7.45
C LEU A 100 16.53 9.29 7.84
N LYS A 101 17.48 9.30 6.91
CA LYS A 101 18.80 9.91 7.11
C LYS A 101 18.71 11.44 7.10
#